data_AF-A0A418Y7E9-F1
#
_entry.id   AF-A0A418Y7E9-F1
#
_cell.length_a   1.000
_cell.length_b   1.000
_cell.length_c   1.000
_cell.angle_alpha   90.00
_cell.angle_beta   90.00
_cell.angle_gamma   90.00
#
_symmetry.space_group_name_H-M   'P 1'
#
loop_
_entity.id
_entity.type
_entity.pdbx_description
1 polymer ?
#
loop_
_entity_poly.entity_id
_entity_poly.type
_entity_poly.pdbx_seq_one_letter_code
_entity_poly.pdbx_strand_id
1 'polypeptide(L)' 'MDPLTGQPCADFGDNGFVNLRVGMDKGRPEFYFPTVAPTVTRNLVIVGGLVWDRLASAGLYDSSYE' A
#
# COMPACT_ATOMS: atom_id res chain seq x y z
N MET A 1 -13.86 -1.78 -7.16
CA MET A 1 -14.76 -0.89 -7.92
C MET A 1 -15.87 -1.73 -8.49
N ASP A 2 -17.06 -1.15 -8.60
CA ASP A 2 -18.18 -1.76 -9.28
C ASP A 2 -17.79 -2.06 -10.75
N PRO A 3 -17.95 -3.31 -11.22
CA PRO A 3 -17.42 -3.73 -12.52
C PRO A 3 -18.14 -3.10 -13.71
N LEU A 4 -19.33 -2.53 -13.53
CA LEU A 4 -20.13 -1.94 -14.61
C LEU A 4 -19.93 -0.42 -14.71
N THR A 5 -19.80 0.24 -13.57
CA THR A 5 -19.79 1.71 -13.46
C THR A 5 -18.41 2.28 -13.13
N GLY A 6 -17.49 1.46 -12.64
CA GLY A 6 -16.17 1.91 -12.17
C GLY A 6 -16.21 2.69 -10.85
N GLN A 7 -17.37 2.82 -10.20
CA GLN A 7 -17.50 3.54 -8.94
C GLN A 7 -16.87 2.77 -7.76
N PRO A 8 -16.36 3.45 -6.72
CA PRO A 8 -15.95 2.78 -5.49
C PRO A 8 -17.10 2.01 -4.83
N CYS A 9 -16.80 0.84 -4.26
CA CYS A 9 -17.80 0.05 -3.54
C CYS A 9 -17.86 0.53 -2.08
N ALA A 10 -18.96 1.16 -1.67
CA ALA A 10 -19.05 1.82 -0.36
C ALA A 10 -18.91 0.85 0.84
N ASP A 11 -19.16 -0.43 0.63
CA ASP A 11 -19.07 -1.50 1.63
C ASP A 11 -17.65 -2.11 1.78
N PHE A 12 -16.67 -1.67 0.99
CA PHE A 12 -15.30 -2.17 1.03
C PHE A 12 -14.33 -1.13 1.63
N GLY A 13 -13.67 -1.48 2.74
CA GLY A 13 -12.71 -0.58 3.39
C GLY A 13 -13.36 0.69 3.93
N ASP A 14 -12.73 1.84 3.67
CA ASP A 14 -13.30 3.17 3.88
C ASP A 14 -13.86 3.69 2.55
N ASN A 15 -15.18 3.54 2.37
CA ASN A 15 -15.93 4.01 1.20
C ASN A 15 -15.32 3.57 -0.15
N GLY A 16 -14.84 2.32 -0.23
CA GLY A 16 -14.23 1.74 -1.43
C GLY A 16 -12.71 1.86 -1.49
N PHE A 17 -12.07 2.43 -0.48
CA PHE A 17 -10.62 2.62 -0.41
C PHE A 17 -10.02 1.93 0.81
N VAL A 18 -8.80 1.43 0.67
CA VAL A 18 -8.04 0.84 1.78
C VAL A 18 -6.69 1.51 1.87
N ASN A 19 -6.31 1.92 3.08
CA ASN A 19 -4.96 2.41 3.34
C ASN A 19 -4.05 1.21 3.66
N LEU A 20 -3.23 0.81 2.70
CA LEU A 20 -2.28 -0.30 2.85
C LEU A 20 -1.16 -0.04 3.86
N ARG A 21 -1.06 1.18 4.38
CA ARG A 21 -0.06 1.60 5.36
C ARG A 21 -0.53 1.48 6.80
N VAL A 22 -1.79 1.10 7.04
CA VAL A 22 -2.30 0.89 8.40
C VAL A 22 -1.47 -0.20 9.09
N GLY A 23 -0.94 0.09 10.27
CA GLY A 23 -0.08 -0.82 11.03
C GLY A 23 1.39 -0.82 10.61
N MET A 24 1.77 -0.08 9.55
CA MET A 24 3.18 0.23 9.30
C MET A 24 3.62 1.35 10.25
N ASP A 25 4.89 1.34 10.66
CA ASP A 25 5.47 2.45 11.40
C ASP A 25 5.37 3.76 10.58
N LYS A 26 5.45 4.92 11.24
CA LYS A 26 5.42 6.26 10.61
C LYS A 26 6.63 6.55 9.71
N GLY A 27 7.35 5.51 9.31
CA GLY A 27 8.45 5.58 8.37
C GLY A 27 8.07 6.24 7.05
N ARG A 28 9.11 6.44 6.25
CA ARG A 28 9.12 7.19 5.01
C ARG A 28 8.12 6.65 3.98
N PRO A 29 7.08 7.41 3.58
CA PRO A 29 6.02 6.88 2.75
C PRO A 29 6.45 6.41 1.37
N GLU A 30 7.50 7.02 0.85
CA GLU A 30 8.16 6.68 -0.40
C GLU A 30 8.86 5.31 -0.38
N PHE A 31 8.95 4.61 0.75
CA PHE A 31 9.61 3.30 0.84
C PHE A 31 8.68 2.10 0.70
N TYR A 32 7.39 2.31 0.42
CA TYR A 32 6.44 1.24 0.15
C TYR A 32 5.95 1.30 -1.30
N PHE A 33 6.18 0.21 -2.04
CA PHE A 33 5.88 0.13 -3.47
C PHE A 33 4.97 -1.07 -3.76
N PRO A 34 3.65 -0.86 -3.91
CA PRO A 34 2.72 -1.91 -4.31
C PRO A 34 2.78 -2.10 -5.85
N THR A 35 3.86 -2.71 -6.34
CA THR A 35 4.12 -2.89 -7.77
C THR A 35 3.52 -4.17 -8.36
N VAL A 36 2.97 -5.04 -7.50
CA VAL A 36 2.46 -6.36 -7.89
C VAL A 36 0.96 -6.28 -8.15
N ALA A 37 0.49 -6.95 -9.20
CA ALA A 37 -0.94 -7.09 -9.45
C ALA A 37 -1.63 -7.79 -8.27
N PRO A 38 -2.78 -7.28 -7.80
CA PRO A 38 -3.50 -7.89 -6.69
C PRO A 38 -4.07 -9.26 -7.07
N THR A 39 -4.08 -10.19 -6.13
CA THR A 39 -4.75 -11.50 -6.28
C THR A 39 -6.07 -11.50 -5.51
N VAL A 40 -7.17 -11.83 -6.20
CA VAL A 40 -8.46 -12.06 -5.55
C VAL A 40 -8.65 -13.56 -5.35
N THR A 41 -8.88 -13.98 -4.11
CA THR A 41 -9.18 -15.38 -3.77
C THR A 41 -10.20 -15.45 -2.66
N ARG A 42 -11.23 -16.30 -2.82
CA ARG A 42 -12.37 -16.39 -1.89
C ARG A 42 -12.96 -15.00 -1.62
N ASN A 43 -12.96 -14.58 -0.36
CA ASN A 43 -13.41 -13.26 0.12
C ASN A 43 -12.22 -12.33 0.46
N LEU A 44 -11.05 -12.57 -0.12
CA LEU A 44 -9.82 -11.80 0.13
C LEU A 44 -9.29 -11.15 -1.14
N VAL A 45 -8.77 -9.93 -0.97
CA VAL A 45 -7.88 -9.27 -1.92
C VAL A 45 -6.50 -9.23 -1.27
N ILE A 46 -5.53 -9.90 -1.89
CA ILE A 46 -4.15 -9.98 -1.40
C ILE A 46 -3.30 -9.05 -2.24
N VAL A 47 -2.66 -8.08 -1.58
CA VAL A 47 -1.75 -7.11 -2.20
C VAL A 47 -0.34 -7.32 -1.63
N GLY A 48 0.62 -7.56 -2.51
CA GLY A 48 2.04 -7.59 -2.17
C GLY A 48 2.72 -6.26 -2.53
N GLY A 49 3.89 -6.01 -1.96
CA GLY A 49 4.70 -4.84 -2.28
C GLY A 49 6.13 -4.96 -1.78
N LEU A 50 7.01 -4.13 -2.35
CA LEU A 50 8.38 -3.97 -1.89
C LEU A 50 8.42 -2.95 -0.74
N VAL A 51 9.18 -3.26 0.30
CA VAL A 51 9.52 -2.32 1.38
C VAL A 51 11.03 -2.14 1.39
N TRP A 52 11.52 -0.90 1.32
CA TRP A 52 12.95 -0.58 1.54
C TRP A 52 13.29 -0.44 3.02
N ASP A 53 13.11 -1.51 3.78
CA ASP A 53 13.34 -1.60 5.22
C ASP A 53 14.81 -1.47 5.62
N ARG A 54 15.73 -1.99 4.80
CA ARG A 54 17.18 -1.90 5.02
C ARG A 54 17.73 -0.50 4.89
N LEU A 55 17.24 0.29 3.92
CA LEU A 55 17.67 1.68 3.75
C LEU A 55 17.15 2.55 4.89
N ALA A 56 15.92 2.30 5.35
CA ALA A 56 15.35 2.99 6.49
C ALA A 56 16.13 2.74 7.79
N SER A 57 16.48 1.47 8.05
CA SER A 57 17.17 1.06 9.29
C SER A 57 18.65 1.44 9.33
N ALA A 58 19.34 1.46 8.19
CA ALA A 58 20.77 1.74 8.14
C ALA A 58 21.11 3.25 8.22
N GLY A 59 20.12 4.15 8.21
CA GLY A 59 20.35 5.60 8.23
C GLY A 59 21.12 6.13 7.00
N LEU A 60 21.32 5.30 5.98
CA LEU A 60 22.12 5.60 4.77
C LEU A 60 21.40 6.53 3.78
N TYR A 61 20.21 7.00 4.14
CA TYR A 61 19.39 7.92 3.36
C TYR A 61 19.02 9.11 4.25
N ASP A 62 20.05 9.74 4.81
CA ASP A 62 19.99 11.01 5.53
C ASP A 62 19.80 12.16 4.54
N SER A 63 19.03 13.15 5.01
CA SER A 63 18.44 14.39 4.47
C SER A 63 19.21 15.26 3.46
N SER A 64 20.17 14.73 2.71
CA SER A 64 20.97 15.45 1.72
C SER A 64 20.40 15.48 0.30
N TYR A 65 19.16 15.00 0.12
CA TYR A 65 18.43 15.05 -1.16
C TYR A 65 17.02 15.62 -0.94
N GLU A 66 16.97 16.83 -0.38
CA GLU A 66 16.00 17.85 -0.82
C GLU A 66 16.69 18.75 -1.85
#